data_AF-A0A5D3Y967-F1
#
_entry.id   AF-A0A5D3Y967-F1
#
_cell.length_a   1.000
_cell.length_b   1.000
_cell.length_c   1.000
_cell.angle_alpha   90.00
_cell.angle_beta   90.00
_cell.angle_gamma   90.00
#
_symmetry.space_group_name_H-M   'P 1'
#
loop_
_entity.id
_entity.type
_entity.pdbx_description
1 polymer ?
#
loop_
_entity_poly.entity_id
_entity_poly.type
_entity_poly.pdbx_seq_one_letter_code
_entity_poly.pdbx_strand_id
1 'polypeptide(L)' 'MQHYCGIDLHSNNHVVVVIDEEDKRVFEKRLSNDLSLTLQALKWYPKTVQVVKLWQN' A
#
# COMPACT_ATOMS: atom_id res chain seq x y z
N MET A 1 13.61 10.92 -3.18
CA MET A 1 12.18 10.70 -3.43
C MET A 1 11.71 9.66 -2.44
N GLN A 2 10.80 10.06 -1.57
CA GLN A 2 10.28 9.25 -0.48
C GLN A 2 8.87 8.81 -0.86
N HIS A 3 8.58 7.53 -0.69
CA HIS A 3 7.24 7.00 -0.93
C HIS A 3 6.64 6.55 0.40
N TYR A 4 5.34 6.70 0.55
CA TYR A 4 4.59 6.20 1.71
C TYR A 4 3.56 5.22 1.21
N CYS A 5 3.36 4.10 1.92
CA CYS A 5 2.33 3.15 1.53
C CYS A 5 1.32 2.88 2.64
N GLY A 6 0.06 3.09 2.30
CA GLY A 6 -1.09 2.73 3.12
C GLY A 6 -1.63 1.38 2.69
N ILE A 7 -2.06 0.58 3.68
CA ILE A 7 -2.81 -0.65 3.45
C ILE A 7 -4.13 -0.56 4.20
N ASP A 8 -5.22 -0.66 3.45
CA ASP A 8 -6.58 -0.75 3.98
C ASP A 8 -7.05 -2.21 3.91
N LEU A 9 -7.20 -2.85 5.07
CA LEU A 9 -7.50 -4.28 5.21
C LEU A 9 -9.00 -4.53 5.32
N HIS A 10 -9.51 -5.46 4.52
CA HIS A 10 -10.86 -6.01 4.58
C HIS A 10 -10.83 -7.53 4.77
N SER A 11 -12.00 -8.16 4.98
CA SER A 11 -12.10 -9.58 5.33
C SER A 11 -11.41 -10.55 4.35
N ASN A 12 -11.51 -10.32 3.04
CA ASN A 12 -10.93 -11.20 2.02
C ASN A 12 -9.98 -10.49 1.03
N ASN A 13 -9.78 -9.19 1.19
CA ASN A 13 -8.95 -8.39 0.32
C ASN A 13 -8.40 -7.17 1.07
N HIS A 14 -7.47 -6.47 0.44
CA HIS A 14 -6.98 -5.20 0.92
C HIS A 14 -6.66 -4.28 -0.25
N VAL A 15 -6.61 -2.98 0.04
CA VAL A 15 -6.16 -1.97 -0.92
C VAL A 15 -4.78 -1.49 -0.50
N VAL A 16 -3.82 -1.55 -1.44
CA VAL A 16 -2.49 -0.97 -1.29
C VAL A 16 -2.48 0.37 -2.02
N VAL A 17 -1.98 1.40 -1.34
CA VAL A 17 -1.84 2.75 -1.88
C VAL A 17 -0.41 3.21 -1.70
N VAL A 18 0.20 3.81 -2.73
CA VAL A 18 1.48 4.53 -2.59
C VAL A 18 1.25 6.00 -2.93
N ILE A 19 1.76 6.88 -2.08
CA ILE A 19 1.84 8.32 -2.30
C ILE A 19 3.31 8.78 -2.31
N ASP A 20 3.58 9.90 -2.97
CA ASP A 20 4.86 10.61 -2.89
C ASP A 20 4.87 11.63 -1.73
N GLU A 21 5.95 12.41 -1.62
CA GLU A 21 6.11 13.48 -0.63
C GLU A 21 5.17 14.69 -0.78
N GLU A 22 4.47 14.81 -1.91
CA GLU A 22 3.50 15.89 -2.19
C GLU A 22 2.05 15.42 -1.94
N ASP A 23 1.88 14.33 -1.20
CA ASP A 23 0.59 13.64 -0.96
C ASP A 23 -0.10 13.15 -2.24
N LYS A 24 0.62 13.05 -3.36
CA LYS A 24 0.04 12.60 -4.62
C LYS A 24 0.06 11.09 -4.71
N ARG A 25 -1.09 10.51 -5.05
CA ARG A 25 -1.23 9.08 -5.28
C ARG A 25 -0.51 8.65 -6.57
N VAL A 26 0.49 7.78 -6.42
CA VAL A 26 1.28 7.22 -7.52
C VAL A 26 0.98 5.74 -7.78
N PHE A 27 0.29 5.07 -6.86
CA PHE A 27 -0.16 3.69 -7.02
C PHE A 27 -1.42 3.39 -6.21
N GLU A 28 -2.27 2.54 -6.77
CA GLU A 28 -3.41 1.95 -6.09
C GLU A 28 -3.66 0.55 -6.64
N LYS A 29 -3.87 -0.43 -5.76
CA LYS A 29 -4.33 -1.75 -6.17
C LYS A 29 -5.10 -2.46 -5.08
N ARG A 30 -6.27 -3.02 -5.42
CA ARG A 30 -6.96 -4.01 -4.59
C ARG A 30 -6.37 -5.40 -4.85
N LEU A 31 -6.03 -6.11 -3.79
CA LEU A 31 -5.40 -7.43 -3.81
C LEU A 31 -6.16 -8.37 -2.87
N SER A 32 -6.18 -9.67 -3.15
CA SER A 32 -6.58 -10.65 -2.13
C SER A 32 -5.63 -10.59 -0.93
N ASN A 33 -6.04 -11.14 0.22
CA ASN A 33 -5.20 -11.25 1.42
C ASN A 33 -4.07 -12.29 1.28
N ASP A 34 -3.27 -12.12 0.23
CA ASP A 34 -2.08 -12.88 -0.09
C ASP A 34 -0.88 -11.92 -0.06
N LEU A 35 0.00 -12.13 0.90
CA LEU A 35 1.20 -11.32 1.11
C LEU A 35 2.11 -11.29 -0.12
N SER A 36 2.16 -12.38 -0.89
CA SER A 36 3.00 -12.46 -2.09
C SER A 36 2.57 -11.44 -3.14
N LEU A 37 1.28 -11.14 -3.24
CA LEU A 37 0.75 -10.13 -4.15
C LEU A 37 1.13 -8.72 -3.70
N THR A 38 1.08 -8.45 -2.40
CA THR A 38 1.50 -7.18 -1.80
C THR A 38 2.98 -6.92 -2.04
N LEU A 39 3.84 -7.93 -1.81
CA LEU A 39 5.28 -7.84 -2.07
C LEU A 39 5.59 -7.62 -3.55
N GLN A 40 4.87 -8.29 -4.45
CA GLN A 40 5.00 -8.08 -5.89
C GLN A 40 4.56 -6.68 -6.32
N ALA A 41 3.47 -6.16 -5.75
CA ALA A 41 2.98 -4.81 -6.00
C ALA A 41 3.98 -3.74 -5.53
N LEU A 42 4.65 -3.98 -4.40
CA LEU A 42 5.58 -3.03 -3.81
C LEU A 42 7.04 -3.19 -4.27
N LYS A 43 7.35 -4.16 -5.13
CA LYS A 43 8.74 -4.51 -5.52
C LYS A 43 9.54 -3.35 -6.12
N TRP A 44 8.87 -2.36 -6.69
CA TRP A 44 9.48 -1.21 -7.35
C TRP A 44 9.71 -0.01 -6.42
N TYR A 45 9.18 -0.06 -5.19
CA TYR A 45 9.29 1.03 -4.23
C TYR A 45 10.41 0.74 -3.21
N PRO A 46 11.35 1.67 -2.98
CA PRO A 46 12.44 1.48 -2.02
C PRO A 46 11.92 1.29 -0.58
N LYS A 47 12.68 0.54 0.23
CA LYS A 47 12.28 -0.06 1.52
C LYS A 47 11.73 0.86 2.63
N THR A 48 11.69 2.18 2.46
CA THR A 48 11.11 3.10 3.46
C THR A 48 9.62 3.29 3.22
N VAL A 49 8.84 2.24 3.45
CA VAL A 49 7.37 2.31 3.49
C VAL A 49 6.93 2.32 4.95
N GLN A 50 6.44 3.46 5.46
CA GLN A 50 5.72 3.50 6.72
C GLN A 50 4.28 3.06 6.47
N VAL A 51 3.86 1.95 7.10
CA VAL A 51 2.48 1.46 6.99
C VAL A 51 1.61 2.28 7.93
N VAL A 52 0.83 3.20 7.38
CA VAL A 52 -0.22 3.90 8.13
C VAL A 52 -1.50 3.10 7.98
N LYS A 53 -1.93 2.44 9.06
CA LYS A 53 -3.21 1.74 9.15
C LYS A 53 -4.33 2.79 9.20
N LEU A 54 -5.19 2.85 8.19
CA LEU A 54 -6.40 3.67 8.22
C LEU A 54 -7.62 2.76 8.35
N TRP A 55 -8.25 2.86 9.54
CA TRP A 55 -9.65 2.60 9.90
C TRP A 55 -10.35 1.30 9.44
N GLN A 56 -10.72 0.47 10.42
CA GLN A 56 -11.87 -0.44 10.30
C GLN A 56 -13.14 0.36 10.61
N ASN A 57 -14.14 0.27 9.74
CA ASN A 57 -15.54 0.43 10.16
C ASN A 57 -15.98 -0.83 10.93
#